data_AF-V4YAV5-F1
#
_entry.id   AF-V4YAV5-F1
#
_cell.length_a   1.000
_cell.length_b   1.000
_cell.length_c   1.000
_cell.angle_alpha   90.00
_cell.angle_beta   90.00
_cell.angle_gamma   90.00
#
_symmetry.space_group_name_H-M   'P 1'
#
loop_
_entity.id
_entity.type
_entity.pdbx_description
1 polymer ?
#
loop_
_entity_poly.entity_id
_entity_poly.type
_entity_poly.pdbx_seq_one_letter_code
_entity_poly.pdbx_strand_id
1 'polypeptide(L)'
;MLSGYPGRSESTPVHCSTRHNKRTFVRGRSLEGFAAACTYVGARVADVARTVTEVCDAAKATREEHRAAFDAMNRELRLSIGPVSPTEYLPRFASELDLDPGVERRACQLAREATDAGIVSGRNPGGVAAACLYTAATDRGLDLTQKAAADVADVTPSTIRATYRALTE
;
A
#
# COMPACT_ATOMS: atom_id res chain seq x y z
N MET A 1 -51.33 -23.58 -39.52
CA MET A 1 -51.02 -25.01 -39.42
C MET A 1 -49.73 -25.28 -40.20
N LEU A 2 -48.68 -25.66 -39.46
CA LEU A 2 -47.42 -26.36 -39.79
C LEU A 2 -46.48 -25.90 -40.93
N SER A 3 -45.18 -25.98 -40.56
CA SER A 3 -43.98 -26.28 -41.36
C SER A 3 -43.12 -25.06 -41.69
N GLY A 4 -41.83 -24.97 -41.33
CA GLY A 4 -40.92 -25.86 -40.62
C GLY A 4 -39.56 -25.16 -40.57
N TYR A 5 -38.86 -25.21 -39.42
CA TYR A 5 -37.47 -24.77 -39.32
C TYR A 5 -36.58 -26.00 -39.07
N PRO A 6 -35.50 -26.17 -39.85
CA PRO A 6 -34.71 -27.39 -39.82
C PRO A 6 -33.64 -27.35 -38.71
N GLY A 7 -33.34 -28.54 -38.20
CA GLY A 7 -31.96 -29.04 -38.11
C GLY A 7 -31.04 -28.46 -37.05
N ARG A 8 -30.83 -29.25 -35.99
CA ARG A 8 -29.66 -29.20 -35.11
C ARG A 8 -28.36 -29.17 -35.91
N SER A 9 -27.40 -28.34 -35.48
CA SER A 9 -26.03 -28.79 -35.31
C SER A 9 -25.68 -28.75 -33.83
N GLU A 10 -25.33 -29.93 -33.33
CA GLU A 10 -24.69 -30.14 -32.04
C GLU A 10 -23.27 -29.55 -32.04
N SER A 11 -22.71 -29.44 -30.84
CA SER A 11 -21.34 -29.00 -30.47
C SER A 11 -21.19 -27.48 -30.33
N THR A 12 -21.04 -26.88 -29.15
CA THR A 12 -20.48 -27.33 -27.87
C THR A 12 -21.11 -26.49 -26.74
N PRO A 13 -21.45 -27.06 -25.57
CA PRO A 13 -21.63 -26.24 -24.40
C PRO A 13 -20.23 -25.83 -23.94
N VAL A 14 -19.84 -24.57 -24.17
CA VAL A 14 -18.75 -23.96 -23.40
C VAL A 14 -19.28 -23.85 -21.97
N HIS A 15 -19.14 -24.95 -21.24
CA HIS A 15 -19.52 -25.06 -19.85
C HIS A 15 -18.49 -24.25 -19.04
N CYS A 16 -18.62 -22.93 -19.07
CA CYS A 16 -17.93 -22.03 -18.15
C CYS A 16 -18.58 -22.17 -16.77
N SER A 17 -18.43 -23.35 -16.18
CA SER A 17 -18.74 -23.60 -14.78
C SER A 17 -17.57 -23.15 -13.94
N THR A 18 -17.20 -21.87 -13.99
CA THR A 18 -16.49 -21.26 -12.86
C THR A 18 -17.52 -21.04 -11.76
N ARG A 19 -17.93 -22.15 -11.11
CA ARG A 19 -18.44 -22.07 -9.75
C ARG A 19 -17.36 -21.33 -8.98
N HIS A 20 -17.60 -20.05 -8.66
CA HIS A 20 -16.84 -19.35 -7.65
C HIS A 20 -17.09 -20.10 -6.35
N ASN A 21 -16.27 -21.12 -6.10
CA ASN A 21 -16.29 -21.84 -4.86
C ASN A 21 -15.79 -20.85 -3.81
N LYS A 22 -16.73 -20.21 -3.09
CA LYS A 22 -16.44 -19.31 -1.96
C LYS A 22 -15.54 -19.96 -0.89
N ARG A 23 -15.26 -21.28 -1.00
CA ARG A 23 -14.51 -22.08 -0.02
C ARG A 23 -13.05 -22.39 -0.40
N THR A 24 -12.49 -21.78 -1.45
CA THR A 24 -11.09 -22.04 -1.88
C THR A 24 -10.16 -20.81 -1.93
N PHE A 25 -10.54 -19.67 -1.33
CA PHE A 25 -9.63 -18.51 -1.30
C PHE A 25 -8.55 -18.61 -0.22
N VAL A 26 -8.88 -19.27 0.90
CA VAL A 26 -8.02 -19.37 2.09
C VAL A 26 -7.27 -20.72 2.17
N ARG A 27 -7.58 -21.69 1.29
CA ARG A 27 -6.93 -23.01 1.36
C ARG A 27 -5.45 -22.92 0.99
N GLY A 28 -4.57 -23.29 1.93
CA GLY A 28 -3.12 -23.25 1.79
C GLY A 28 -2.48 -21.91 2.14
N ARG A 29 -3.23 -20.98 2.74
CA ARG A 29 -2.79 -19.64 3.12
C ARG A 29 -3.22 -19.37 4.57
N SER A 30 -2.44 -18.61 5.33
CA SER A 30 -2.85 -18.28 6.70
C SER A 30 -4.00 -17.29 6.70
N LEU A 31 -4.91 -17.47 7.67
CA LEU A 31 -6.07 -16.60 7.85
C LEU A 31 -5.60 -15.20 8.27
N GLU A 32 -4.52 -15.16 9.05
CA GLU A 32 -3.81 -14.00 9.56
C GLU A 32 -3.28 -13.15 8.39
N GLY A 33 -2.54 -13.76 7.45
CA GLY A 33 -2.05 -13.05 6.26
C GLY A 33 -3.19 -12.49 5.40
N PHE A 34 -4.30 -13.24 5.32
CA PHE A 34 -5.49 -12.80 4.61
C PHE A 34 -6.20 -11.62 5.28
N ALA A 35 -6.32 -11.65 6.60
CA ALA A 35 -6.87 -10.57 7.40
C ALA A 35 -6.00 -9.30 7.28
N ALA A 36 -4.67 -9.45 7.34
CA ALA A 36 -3.72 -8.35 7.14
C ALA A 36 -3.90 -7.71 5.75
N ALA A 37 -3.93 -8.52 4.68
CA ALA A 37 -4.08 -8.02 3.31
C ALA A 37 -5.43 -7.34 3.07
N CYS A 38 -6.53 -7.90 3.60
CA CYS A 38 -7.85 -7.26 3.49
C CYS A 38 -7.90 -5.92 4.21
N THR A 39 -7.33 -5.85 5.41
CA THR A 39 -7.26 -4.62 6.20
C THR A 39 -6.42 -3.57 5.49
N TYR A 40 -5.27 -3.97 4.95
CA TYR A 40 -4.39 -3.10 4.17
C TYR A 40 -5.09 -2.52 2.93
N VAL A 41 -5.74 -3.38 2.14
CA VAL A 41 -6.51 -2.95 0.96
C VAL A 41 -7.65 -2.02 1.37
N GLY A 42 -8.42 -2.38 2.39
CA GLY A 42 -9.52 -1.55 2.88
C GLY A 42 -9.06 -0.18 3.36
N ALA A 43 -7.95 -0.12 4.09
CA ALA A 43 -7.35 1.12 4.56
C ALA A 43 -6.89 2.03 3.40
N ARG A 44 -6.32 1.46 2.34
CA ARG A 44 -5.95 2.22 1.14
C ARG A 44 -7.15 2.73 0.36
N VAL A 45 -8.21 1.93 0.21
CA VAL A 45 -9.44 2.36 -0.48
C VAL A 45 -10.17 3.47 0.29
N ALA A 46 -10.01 3.53 1.60
CA ALA A 46 -10.58 4.57 2.45
C ALA A 46 -9.64 5.78 2.68
N ASP A 47 -8.55 5.91 1.90
CA ASP A 47 -7.56 7.00 2.00
C ASP A 47 -6.93 7.16 3.40
N VAL A 48 -6.87 6.09 4.18
CA VAL A 48 -6.28 6.04 5.53
C VAL A 48 -5.13 5.04 5.58
N ALA A 49 -4.12 5.26 4.74
CA ALA A 49 -3.04 4.30 4.50
C ALA A 49 -2.32 3.86 5.80
N ARG A 50 -2.21 2.53 5.94
CA ARG A 50 -1.48 1.85 7.00
C ARG A 50 -0.24 1.19 6.45
N THR A 51 0.83 1.17 7.25
CA THR A 51 2.06 0.47 6.86
C THR A 51 1.81 -1.04 6.89
N VAL A 52 2.62 -1.78 6.12
CA VAL A 52 2.53 -3.25 6.13
C VAL A 52 2.83 -3.80 7.52
N THR A 53 3.73 -3.18 8.29
CA THR A 53 4.01 -3.63 9.67
C THR A 53 2.76 -3.47 10.55
N GLU A 54 2.12 -2.30 10.55
CA GLU A 54 0.95 -2.02 11.38
C GLU A 54 -0.16 -3.07 11.18
N VAL A 55 -0.46 -3.41 9.92
CA VAL A 55 -1.50 -4.40 9.60
C VAL A 55 -1.07 -5.83 9.92
N CYS A 56 0.21 -6.16 9.75
CA CYS A 56 0.75 -7.48 10.09
C CYS A 56 0.70 -7.70 11.60
N ASP A 57 1.14 -6.71 12.38
CA ASP A 57 1.15 -6.78 13.84
C ASP A 57 -0.26 -6.92 14.40
N ALA A 58 -1.22 -6.12 13.90
CA ALA A 58 -2.62 -6.19 14.32
C ALA A 58 -3.26 -7.54 13.97
N ALA A 59 -2.93 -8.12 12.82
CA ALA A 59 -3.47 -9.40 12.37
C ALA A 59 -2.68 -10.61 12.91
N LYS A 60 -1.57 -10.40 13.63
CA LYS A 60 -0.61 -11.45 14.03
C LYS A 60 -0.09 -12.25 12.84
N ALA A 61 0.12 -11.58 11.72
CA ALA A 61 0.62 -12.14 10.48
C ALA A 61 2.09 -11.79 10.28
N THR A 62 2.82 -12.63 9.55
CA THR A 62 4.12 -12.27 9.01
C THR A 62 3.97 -11.44 7.73
N ARG A 63 5.03 -10.70 7.37
CA ARG A 63 5.06 -9.92 6.13
C ARG A 63 4.98 -10.82 4.89
N GLU A 64 5.55 -12.02 4.97
CA GLU A 64 5.52 -13.04 3.92
C GLU A 64 4.10 -13.54 3.68
N GLU A 65 3.34 -13.82 4.75
CA GLU A 65 1.94 -14.22 4.68
C GLU A 65 1.05 -13.11 4.13
N HIS A 66 1.24 -11.87 4.60
CA HIS A 66 0.57 -10.70 4.04
C HIS A 66 0.85 -10.57 2.54
N ARG A 67 2.12 -10.65 2.12
CA ARG A 67 2.52 -10.52 0.72
C ARG A 67 1.90 -11.61 -0.14
N ALA A 68 1.96 -12.86 0.29
CA ALA A 68 1.37 -13.98 -0.43
C ALA A 68 -0.15 -13.82 -0.59
N ALA A 69 -0.83 -13.33 0.45
CA ALA A 69 -2.27 -13.04 0.41
C ALA A 69 -2.60 -11.85 -0.52
N PHE A 70 -1.86 -10.75 -0.41
CA PHE A 70 -2.04 -9.56 -1.25
C PHE A 70 -1.82 -9.86 -2.74
N ASP A 71 -0.76 -10.60 -3.07
CA ASP A 71 -0.47 -11.02 -4.46
C ASP A 71 -1.57 -11.95 -5.01
N ALA A 72 -2.14 -12.81 -4.16
CA ALA A 72 -3.30 -13.62 -4.53
C ALA A 72 -4.55 -12.78 -4.75
N MET A 73 -4.83 -11.80 -3.89
CA MET A 73 -5.96 -10.87 -4.06
C MET A 73 -5.84 -10.08 -5.37
N ASN A 74 -4.67 -9.52 -5.67
CA ASN A 74 -4.46 -8.78 -6.91
C ASN A 74 -4.67 -9.65 -8.15
N ARG A 75 -4.18 -10.90 -8.14
CA ARG A 75 -4.36 -11.84 -9.25
C ARG A 75 -5.80 -12.31 -9.42
N GLU A 76 -6.46 -12.70 -8.33
CA GLU A 76 -7.73 -13.42 -8.37
C GLU A 76 -8.94 -12.48 -8.36
N LEU A 77 -8.86 -11.34 -7.66
CA LEU A 77 -9.91 -10.32 -7.60
C LEU A 77 -9.68 -9.18 -8.61
N ARG A 78 -8.57 -9.22 -9.37
CA ARG A 78 -8.18 -8.20 -10.35
C ARG A 78 -8.14 -6.79 -9.75
N LEU A 79 -7.75 -6.69 -8.49
CA LEU A 79 -7.57 -5.41 -7.82
C LEU A 79 -6.46 -4.67 -8.54
N SER A 80 -6.77 -3.51 -9.11
CA SER A 80 -5.83 -2.64 -9.82
C SER A 80 -4.99 -1.80 -8.84
N ILE A 81 -4.63 -2.39 -7.69
CA ILE A 81 -3.97 -1.68 -6.59
C ILE A 81 -2.47 -1.66 -6.91
N GLY A 82 -2.01 -0.50 -7.38
CA GLY A 82 -0.61 -0.26 -7.63
C GLY A 82 0.22 -0.14 -6.35
N PRO A 83 1.54 0.10 -6.48
CA PRO A 83 2.40 0.40 -5.34
C PRO A 83 1.85 1.55 -4.49
N VAL A 84 2.18 1.57 -3.20
CA VAL A 84 1.83 2.72 -2.35
C VAL A 84 2.71 3.90 -2.70
N SER A 85 2.07 5.04 -2.97
CA SER A 85 2.76 6.32 -3.06
C SER A 85 3.15 6.78 -1.65
N PRO A 86 4.38 7.26 -1.41
CA PRO A 86 4.74 7.88 -0.14
C PRO A 86 3.77 8.98 0.29
N THR A 87 3.14 9.67 -0.66
CA THR A 87 2.16 10.74 -0.39
C THR A 87 0.92 10.26 0.37
N GLU A 88 0.55 8.97 0.24
CA GLU A 88 -0.62 8.40 0.94
C GLU A 88 -0.43 8.36 2.47
N TYR A 89 0.81 8.38 2.97
CA TYR A 89 1.08 8.35 4.40
C TYR A 89 1.18 9.75 5.04
N LEU A 90 1.42 10.79 4.23
CA LEU A 90 1.77 12.12 4.74
C LEU A 90 0.70 12.76 5.63
N PRO A 91 -0.61 12.73 5.30
CA PRO A 91 -1.62 13.37 6.13
C PRO A 91 -1.66 12.78 7.55
N ARG A 92 -1.58 11.44 7.63
CA ARG A 92 -1.57 10.73 8.90
C ARG A 92 -0.30 11.03 9.70
N PHE A 93 0.86 10.88 9.07
CA PHE A 93 2.14 11.10 9.74
C PHE A 93 2.32 12.55 10.20
N ALA A 94 1.87 13.52 9.41
CA ALA A 94 1.86 14.93 9.81
C ALA A 94 0.98 15.16 11.04
N SER A 95 -0.22 14.54 11.07
CA SER A 95 -1.11 14.61 12.23
C SER A 95 -0.53 13.95 13.48
N GLU A 96 0.15 12.81 13.36
CA GLU A 96 0.77 12.11 14.50
C GLU A 96 2.00 12.87 15.04
N LEU A 97 2.68 13.64 14.20
CA LEU A 97 3.82 14.48 14.56
C LEU A 97 3.43 15.92 14.95
N ASP A 98 2.12 16.24 14.99
CA ASP A 98 1.58 17.58 15.28
C ASP A 98 2.19 18.67 14.37
N LEU A 99 2.32 18.38 13.08
CA LEU A 99 2.89 19.28 12.09
C LEU A 99 1.80 20.11 11.39
N ASP A 100 2.07 21.40 11.22
CA ASP A 100 1.16 22.32 10.51
C ASP A 100 0.97 21.92 9.03
N PRO A 101 -0.21 22.18 8.41
CA PRO A 101 -0.48 21.87 7.00
C PRO A 101 0.52 22.47 5.99
N GLY A 102 1.27 23.51 6.34
CA GLY A 102 2.38 24.01 5.53
C GLY A 102 3.52 22.99 5.40
N VAL A 103 3.86 22.30 6.48
CA VAL A 103 4.89 21.24 6.51
C VAL A 103 4.43 20.06 5.67
N GLU A 104 3.19 19.60 5.88
CA GLU A 104 2.58 18.52 5.10
C GLU A 104 2.60 18.81 3.60
N ARG A 105 2.14 20.01 3.18
CA ARG A 105 2.16 20.41 1.76
C ARG A 105 3.56 20.39 1.15
N ARG A 106 4.57 20.86 1.89
CA ARG A 106 5.97 20.82 1.43
C ARG A 106 6.47 19.39 1.35
N ALA A 107 6.15 18.54 2.32
CA ALA A 107 6.50 17.12 2.27
C ALA A 107 5.83 16.40 1.09
N CYS A 108 4.59 16.75 0.75
CA CYS A 108 3.89 16.25 -0.44
C CYS A 108 4.63 16.60 -1.73
N GLN A 109 5.15 17.84 -1.82
CA GLN A 109 5.96 18.27 -2.96
C GLN A 109 7.27 17.47 -3.03
N LEU A 110 8.00 17.36 -1.93
CA LEU A 110 9.24 16.60 -1.84
C LEU A 110 9.04 15.12 -2.22
N ALA A 111 7.95 14.49 -1.77
CA ALA A 111 7.64 13.11 -2.09
C ALA A 111 7.36 12.89 -3.59
N ARG A 112 6.75 13.87 -4.26
CA ARG A 112 6.55 13.85 -5.72
C ARG A 112 7.87 14.02 -6.45
N GLU A 113 8.66 15.03 -6.08
CA GLU A 113 10.00 15.27 -6.62
C GLU A 113 10.89 14.03 -6.47
N ALA A 114 10.85 13.37 -5.31
CA ALA A 114 11.58 12.13 -5.05
C ALA A 114 11.14 10.97 -5.95
N THR A 115 9.84 10.90 -6.26
CA THR A 115 9.28 9.88 -7.15
C THR A 115 9.75 10.13 -8.58
N ASP A 116 9.68 11.37 -9.05
CA ASP A 116 10.10 11.76 -10.40
C ASP A 116 11.62 11.61 -10.60
N ALA A 117 12.41 11.86 -9.55
CA ALA A 117 13.86 11.62 -9.54
C ALA A 117 14.25 10.14 -9.36
N GLY A 118 13.30 9.23 -9.18
CA GLY A 118 13.56 7.80 -9.00
C GLY A 118 14.14 7.40 -7.63
N ILE A 119 14.22 8.33 -6.67
CA ILE A 119 14.79 8.11 -5.33
C ILE A 119 13.97 7.07 -4.55
N VAL A 120 12.67 6.99 -4.80
CA VAL A 120 11.72 6.10 -4.10
C VAL A 120 11.94 4.62 -4.46
N SER A 121 12.52 4.33 -5.63
CA SER A 121 12.66 2.95 -6.12
C SER A 121 13.49 2.09 -5.16
N GLY A 122 12.93 0.95 -4.76
CA GLY A 122 13.58 0.02 -3.81
C GLY A 122 13.60 0.47 -2.35
N ARG A 123 13.00 1.63 -2.02
CA ARG A 123 12.89 2.12 -0.64
C ARG A 123 11.52 1.82 -0.03
N ASN A 124 11.47 1.81 1.30
CA ASN A 124 10.21 1.75 2.03
C ASN A 124 9.43 3.07 1.83
N PRO A 125 8.20 3.06 1.28
CA PRO A 125 7.44 4.28 0.99
C PRO A 125 7.03 5.05 2.25
N GLY A 126 6.79 4.38 3.38
CA GLY A 126 6.56 5.04 4.67
C GLY A 126 7.81 5.76 5.17
N GLY A 127 8.98 5.12 5.03
CA GLY A 127 10.27 5.75 5.36
C GLY A 127 10.57 6.98 4.50
N VAL A 128 10.20 6.94 3.20
CA VAL A 128 10.31 8.11 2.31
C VAL A 128 9.37 9.22 2.76
N ALA A 129 8.11 8.91 3.08
CA ALA A 129 7.14 9.89 3.54
C ALA A 129 7.60 10.60 4.83
N ALA A 130 8.05 9.84 5.82
CA ALA A 130 8.60 10.38 7.06
C ALA A 130 9.87 11.22 6.83
N ALA A 131 10.74 10.82 5.90
CA ALA A 131 11.91 11.62 5.54
C ALA A 131 11.53 12.93 4.84
N CYS A 132 10.47 12.94 4.02
CA CYS A 132 9.95 14.17 3.42
C CYS A 132 9.39 15.12 4.48
N LEU A 133 8.69 14.62 5.50
CA LEU A 133 8.23 15.43 6.64
C LEU A 133 9.40 15.98 7.46
N TYR A 134 10.39 15.14 7.76
CA TYR A 134 11.61 15.56 8.44
C TYR A 134 12.34 16.68 7.68
N THR A 135 12.49 16.53 6.37
CA THR A 135 13.12 17.53 5.50
C THR A 135 12.29 18.82 5.49
N ALA A 136 10.98 18.74 5.27
CA ALA A 136 10.09 19.90 5.25
C ALA A 136 10.00 20.66 6.59
N ALA A 137 10.15 19.94 7.70
CA ALA A 137 10.23 20.53 9.05
C ALA A 137 11.57 21.23 9.26
N THR A 138 12.67 20.60 8.81
CA THR A 138 14.03 21.18 8.86
C THR A 138 14.11 22.46 8.03
N ASP A 139 13.55 22.47 6.81
CA ASP A 139 13.47 23.66 5.94
C ASP A 139 12.80 24.86 6.62
N ARG A 140 11.91 24.60 7.59
CA ARG A 140 11.16 25.61 8.34
C ARG A 140 11.74 25.92 9.72
N GLY A 141 12.88 25.32 10.08
CA GLY A 141 13.52 25.49 11.37
C GLY A 141 12.73 24.88 12.54
N LEU A 142 11.94 23.84 12.30
CA LEU A 142 11.26 23.08 13.36
C LEU A 142 12.19 22.01 13.94
N ASP A 143 12.14 21.83 15.25
CA ASP A 143 12.94 20.84 15.98
C ASP A 143 12.34 19.42 15.91
N LEU A 144 12.11 18.91 14.69
CA LEU A 144 11.69 17.53 14.48
C LEU A 144 12.92 16.60 14.43
N THR A 145 12.97 15.61 15.32
CA THR A 145 14.10 14.66 15.35
C THR A 145 13.93 13.56 14.30
N GLN A 146 15.04 13.04 13.78
CA GLN A 146 15.03 11.85 12.90
C GLN A 146 14.41 10.63 13.59
N LYS A 147 14.55 10.54 14.92
CA LYS A 147 13.94 9.47 15.71
C LYS A 147 12.42 9.56 15.68
N ALA A 148 11.85 10.73 15.99
CA ALA A 148 10.40 10.92 15.97
C ALA A 148 9.79 10.61 14.58
N ALA A 149 10.45 11.08 13.51
CA ALA A 149 10.02 10.76 12.15
C ALA A 149 10.12 9.25 11.84
N ALA A 150 11.17 8.58 12.33
CA ALA A 150 11.36 7.14 12.12
C ALA A 150 10.32 6.30 12.89
N ASP A 151 10.01 6.69 14.13
CA ASP A 151 9.06 6.00 15.01
C ASP A 151 7.65 5.96 14.38
N VAL A 152 7.17 7.07 13.81
CA VAL A 152 5.85 7.15 13.14
C VAL A 152 5.75 6.26 11.90
N ALA A 153 6.86 6.05 11.19
CA ALA A 153 6.88 5.18 10.01
C ALA A 153 7.30 3.73 10.29
N ASP A 154 7.58 3.39 11.56
CA ASP A 154 8.15 2.10 11.96
C ASP A 154 9.41 1.74 11.13
N VAL A 155 10.34 2.69 11.05
CA VAL A 155 11.63 2.51 10.38
C VAL A 155 12.78 2.91 11.30
N THR A 156 14.01 2.70 10.85
CA THR A 156 15.18 3.12 11.62
C THR A 156 15.55 4.58 11.33
N PRO A 157 16.13 5.33 12.29
CA PRO A 157 16.61 6.69 12.04
C PRO A 157 17.65 6.78 10.91
N SER A 158 18.43 5.73 10.66
CA SER A 158 19.35 5.65 9.52
C SER A 158 18.61 5.60 8.17
N THR A 159 17.42 5.00 8.11
CA THR A 159 16.54 5.03 6.93
C THR A 159 16.09 6.46 6.61
N ILE A 160 15.70 7.22 7.64
CA ILE A 160 15.34 8.64 7.50
C ILE A 160 16.55 9.43 6.99
N ARG A 161 17.71 9.26 7.62
CA ARG A 161 18.96 9.94 7.25
C ARG A 161 19.38 9.67 5.80
N ALA A 162 19.31 8.42 5.36
CA ALA A 162 19.70 8.03 4.00
C ALA A 162 18.76 8.61 2.94
N THR A 163 17.49 8.86 3.29
CA THR A 163 16.54 9.50 2.37
C THR A 163 16.66 11.01 2.41
N TYR A 164 16.81 11.61 3.59
CA TYR A 164 17.11 13.03 3.75
C TYR A 164 18.30 13.45 2.87
N ARG A 165 19.43 12.72 2.96
CA ARG A 165 20.61 13.01 2.13
C ARG A 165 20.31 12.96 0.63
N ALA A 166 19.58 11.93 0.19
CA ALA A 166 19.21 11.80 -1.22
C ALA A 166 18.25 12.89 -1.71
N LEU A 167 17.50 13.55 -0.81
CA LEU A 167 16.62 14.67 -1.16
C LEU A 167 17.34 16.02 -1.19
N THR A 168 18.48 16.14 -0.51
CA THR A 168 19.23 17.40 -0.35
C THR A 168 20.51 17.48 -1.17
N GLU A 169 20.97 16.35 -1.72
CA GLU A 169 22.11 16.24 -2.64
C GLU A 169 21.65 16.40 -4.10
#